data_AF-A0A2W4TQP5-F1
#
_entry.id   AF-A0A2W4TQP5-F1
#
_cell.length_a   1.000
_cell.length_b   1.000
_cell.length_c   1.000
_cell.angle_alpha   90.00
_cell.angle_beta   90.00
_cell.angle_gamma   90.00
#
_symmetry.space_group_name_H-M   'P 1'
#
loop_
_entity.id
_entity.type
_entity.pdbx_description
1 polymer ?
#
loop_
_entity_poly.entity_id
_entity_poly.type
_entity_poly.pdbx_seq_one_letter_code
_entity_poly.pdbx_strand_id
1 'polypeptide(L)'
;MLDVYRVVAGRVGSPDAEELADELSRWHKAMVLHERLATDCDEDEECPHSEARELWNEARRIFGEEAENLVFLKNSASAVKTEEAR
;
A
#
# COMPACT_ATOMS: atom_id res chain seq x y z
N MET A 1 1.97 10.79 15.48
CA MET A 1 2.78 9.60 15.17
C MET A 1 3.16 9.71 13.70
N LEU A 2 4.45 9.87 13.39
CA LEU A 2 4.91 9.94 12.00
C LEU A 2 4.89 8.52 11.44
N ASP A 3 4.05 8.30 10.43
CA ASP A 3 4.03 7.07 9.67
C ASP A 3 5.12 7.12 8.58
N VAL A 4 5.65 5.96 8.18
CA VAL A 4 6.68 5.86 7.13
C VAL A 4 6.23 6.54 5.84
N TYR A 5 4.94 6.51 5.50
CA TYR A 5 4.40 7.15 4.31
C TYR A 5 4.53 8.68 4.37
N ARG A 6 4.27 9.30 5.53
CA ARG A 6 4.43 10.75 5.72
C ARG A 6 5.89 11.18 5.71
N VAL A 7 6.80 10.32 6.17
CA VAL A 7 8.24 10.58 6.09
C VAL A 7 8.70 10.57 4.62
N VAL A 8 8.24 9.61 3.82
CA VAL A 8 8.54 9.55 2.38
C VAL A 8 7.94 10.76 1.65
N ALA A 9 6.67 11.09 1.89
CA ALA A 9 6.03 12.25 1.28
C ALA A 9 6.74 13.57 1.62
N GLY A 10 7.18 13.74 2.88
CA GLY A 10 7.94 14.92 3.29
C GLY A 10 9.29 15.07 2.58
N ARG A 11 9.90 13.96 2.11
CA ARG A 11 11.12 14.01 1.29
C ARG A 11 10.85 14.42 -0.16
N VAL A 12 9.69 14.01 -0.69
CA VAL A 12 9.24 14.38 -2.04
C VAL A 12 8.79 15.84 -2.07
N GLY A 13 8.11 16.29 -1.01
CA GLY A 13 7.74 17.70 -0.81
C GLY A 13 6.65 18.21 -1.75
N SER A 14 5.78 17.34 -2.26
CA SER A 14 4.65 17.70 -3.13
C SER A 14 3.29 17.46 -2.43
N PRO A 15 2.25 18.25 -2.76
CA PRO A 15 0.90 18.03 -2.21
C PRO A 15 0.32 16.67 -2.60
N ASP A 16 0.56 16.22 -3.83
CA ASP A 16 0.16 14.89 -4.31
C ASP A 16 0.81 13.77 -3.47
N ALA A 17 2.05 13.98 -3.02
CA ALA A 17 2.74 13.04 -2.14
C ALA A 17 2.11 12.98 -0.74
N GLU A 18 1.69 14.13 -0.20
CA GLU A 18 1.00 14.16 1.10
C GLU A 18 -0.36 13.47 1.04
N GLU A 19 -1.13 13.71 -0.02
CA GLU A 19 -2.43 13.05 -0.25
C GLU A 19 -2.26 11.53 -0.37
N LEU A 20 -1.31 11.08 -1.20
CA LEU A 20 -1.02 9.66 -1.33
C LEU A 20 -0.54 9.04 -0.02
N ALA A 21 0.25 9.75 0.79
CA ALA A 21 0.67 9.24 2.08
C ALA A 21 -0.48 9.04 3.06
N ASP A 22 -1.51 9.89 3.03
CA ASP A 22 -2.71 9.71 3.83
C ASP A 22 -3.56 8.53 3.34
N GLU A 23 -3.66 8.33 2.03
CA GLU A 23 -4.33 7.16 1.42
C GLU A 23 -3.63 5.85 1.81
N LEU A 24 -2.31 5.78 1.64
CA LEU A 24 -1.50 4.63 2.03
C LEU A 24 -1.58 4.32 3.53
N SER A 25 -1.65 5.36 4.36
CA SER A 25 -1.82 5.20 5.81
C SER A 25 -3.18 4.60 6.19
N ARG A 26 -4.23 4.87 5.40
CA ARG A 26 -5.57 4.27 5.60
C ARG A 26 -5.58 2.82 5.13
N TRP A 27 -5.06 2.58 3.93
CA TRP A 27 -4.92 1.24 3.36
C TRP A 27 -4.11 0.32 4.29
N HIS A 28 -2.96 0.78 4.81
CA HIS A 28 -2.13 -0.03 5.71
C HIS A 28 -2.91 -0.48 6.96
N LYS A 29 -3.71 0.42 7.55
CA LYS A 29 -4.54 0.06 8.72
C LYS A 29 -5.60 -0.98 8.35
N ALA A 30 -6.24 -0.84 7.19
CA ALA A 30 -7.20 -1.82 6.69
C ALA A 30 -6.51 -3.18 6.47
N MET A 31 -5.34 -3.19 5.84
CA MET A 31 -4.53 -4.37 5.60
C MET A 31 -4.09 -5.08 6.90
N VAL A 32 -3.59 -4.34 7.90
CA VAL A 32 -3.22 -4.90 9.20
C VAL A 32 -4.44 -5.44 9.95
N LEU A 33 -5.61 -4.79 9.85
CA LEU A 33 -6.84 -5.32 10.42
C LEU A 33 -7.28 -6.60 9.71
N HIS A 34 -7.17 -6.64 8.40
CA HIS A 34 -7.45 -7.81 7.58
C HIS A 34 -6.56 -9.00 7.98
N GLU A 35 -5.24 -8.81 8.05
CA GLU A 35 -4.30 -9.85 8.51
C GLU A 35 -4.60 -10.30 9.95
N ARG A 36 -4.96 -9.37 10.84
CA ARG A 36 -5.29 -9.69 12.24
C ARG A 36 -6.56 -10.50 12.40
N LEU A 37 -7.55 -10.29 11.54
CA LEU A 37 -8.81 -11.03 11.56
C LEU A 37 -8.66 -12.40 10.90
N ALA A 38 -7.48 -12.72 10.33
CA ALA A 38 -7.21 -13.95 9.59
C ALA A 38 -8.33 -14.27 8.59
N THR A 39 -8.87 -13.22 7.95
CA THR A 39 -9.88 -13.36 6.91
C THR A 39 -9.14 -13.80 5.66
N ASP A 40 -9.35 -15.04 5.22
CA ASP A 40 -8.97 -15.44 3.87
C ASP A 40 -9.79 -14.58 2.89
N CYS A 41 -9.11 -13.95 1.93
CA CYS A 41 -9.77 -13.23 0.84
C CYS A 41 -10.29 -14.24 -0.18
N ASP A 42 -11.38 -14.92 0.15
CA ASP A 42 -12.13 -15.72 -0.81
C ASP A 42 -12.85 -14.77 -1.78
N GLU A 43 -12.14 -14.32 -2.81
CA GLU A 43 -12.68 -13.69 -4.03
C GLU A 43 -13.44 -12.35 -3.89
N ASP A 44 -13.46 -11.71 -2.72
CA ASP A 44 -14.10 -10.40 -2.58
C ASP A 44 -13.29 -9.25 -3.22
N GLU A 45 -13.95 -8.50 -4.10
CA GLU A 45 -13.45 -7.25 -4.72
C GLU A 45 -13.05 -6.18 -3.68
N GLU A 46 -13.42 -6.37 -2.41
CA GLU A 46 -13.12 -5.50 -1.26
C GLU A 46 -11.83 -5.90 -0.50
N CYS A 47 -11.10 -6.94 -0.95
CA CYS A 47 -9.87 -7.35 -0.31
C CYS A 47 -8.78 -6.25 -0.40
N PRO A 48 -8.18 -5.79 0.70
CA PRO A 48 -7.13 -4.75 0.65
C PRO A 48 -5.91 -5.14 -0.19
N HIS A 49 -5.72 -6.42 -0.48
CA HIS A 49 -4.69 -6.89 -1.40
C HIS A 49 -4.91 -6.39 -2.84
N SER A 50 -6.15 -6.33 -3.33
CA SER A 50 -6.43 -5.87 -4.71
C SER A 50 -5.99 -4.41 -4.90
N GLU A 51 -6.29 -3.56 -3.92
CA GLU A 51 -5.93 -2.13 -3.89
C GLU A 51 -4.41 -1.92 -3.77
N ALA A 52 -3.68 -2.87 -3.16
CA ALA A 52 -2.23 -2.77 -2.95
C ALA A 52 -1.45 -2.57 -4.25
N ARG A 53 -1.89 -3.19 -5.35
CA ARG A 53 -1.21 -3.10 -6.65
C ARG A 53 -1.38 -1.73 -7.31
N GLU A 54 -2.56 -1.15 -7.21
CA GLU A 54 -2.85 0.18 -7.73
C GLU A 54 -2.09 1.24 -6.94
N LEU A 55 -2.15 1.14 -5.61
CA LEU A 55 -1.40 1.99 -4.68
C LEU A 55 0.12 1.89 -4.90
N TRP A 56 0.64 0.70 -5.20
CA TRP A 56 2.06 0.54 -5.51
C TRP A 56 2.46 1.24 -6.81
N ASN A 57 1.63 1.16 -7.85
CA ASN A 57 1.91 1.86 -9.11
C ASN A 57 1.87 3.39 -8.91
N GLU A 58 0.89 3.89 -8.15
CA GLU A 58 0.77 5.32 -7.88
C GLU A 58 1.91 5.81 -6.97
N ALA A 59 2.32 5.02 -5.96
CA ALA A 59 3.51 5.31 -5.16
C ALA A 59 4.79 5.42 -6.00
N ARG A 60 5.00 4.54 -6.98
CA ARG A 60 6.13 4.65 -7.90
C ARG A 60 6.05 5.88 -8.80
N ARG A 61 4.84 6.30 -9.18
CA ARG A 61 4.62 7.48 -10.01
C ARG A 61 4.87 8.78 -9.24
N ILE A 62 4.40 8.86 -8.00
CA ILE A 62 4.42 10.08 -7.18
C ILE A 62 5.70 10.18 -6.34
N PHE A 63 6.12 9.11 -5.67
CA PHE A 63 7.31 9.12 -4.82
C PHE A 63 8.61 8.77 -5.56
N GLY A 64 8.52 8.22 -6.78
CA GLY A 64 9.68 7.84 -7.57
C GLY A 64 10.54 6.79 -6.88
N GLU A 65 11.85 7.03 -6.79
CA GLU A 65 12.82 6.13 -6.16
C GLU A 65 12.54 5.93 -4.66
N GLU A 66 11.97 6.94 -3.99
CA GLU A 66 11.67 6.83 -2.56
C GLU A 66 10.57 5.79 -2.27
N ALA A 67 9.75 5.44 -3.28
CA ALA A 67 8.75 4.37 -3.17
C ALA A 67 9.38 3.02 -2.82
N GLU A 68 10.64 2.77 -3.20
CA GLU A 68 11.35 1.52 -2.90
C GLU A 68 11.54 1.31 -1.38
N ASN A 69 11.47 2.38 -0.57
CA ASN A 69 11.50 2.28 0.89
C ASN A 69 10.18 1.73 1.47
N LEU A 70 9.09 1.68 0.70
CA LEU A 70 7.77 1.20 1.12
C LEU A 70 7.66 -0.32 0.98
N VAL A 71 8.55 -1.04 1.67
CA VAL A 71 8.71 -2.50 1.56
C VAL A 71 7.40 -3.27 1.80
N PHE A 72 6.60 -2.85 2.78
CA PHE A 72 5.31 -3.49 3.09
C PHE A 72 4.33 -3.40 1.91
N LEU A 73 4.19 -2.22 1.31
CA LEU A 73 3.33 -2.01 0.15
C LEU A 73 3.81 -2.82 -1.06
N LYS A 74 5.12 -2.81 -1.33
CA LYS A 74 5.74 -3.57 -2.42
C LYS A 74 5.50 -5.08 -2.29
N ASN A 75 5.63 -5.62 -1.08
CA ASN A 75 5.40 -7.04 -0.82
C ASN A 75 3.92 -7.39 -0.95
N SER A 76 3.03 -6.56 -0.41
CA SER A 76 1.58 -6.75 -0.50
C SER A 76 1.10 -6.73 -1.96
N ALA A 77 1.58 -5.78 -2.76
CA ALA A 77 1.30 -5.70 -4.19
C ALA A 77 1.83 -6.89 -5.01
N SER A 78 2.87 -7.56 -4.52
CA SER A 78 3.46 -8.74 -5.15
C SER A 78 2.72 -10.03 -4.76
N ALA A 79 2.16 -10.09 -3.55
CA ALA A 79 1.41 -11.23 -3.05
C ALA A 79 0.15 -11.52 -3.88
N VAL A 80 -0.53 -10.48 -4.37
CA VAL A 80 -1.71 -10.56 -5.28
C VAL A 80 -1.49 -11.50 -6.47
N LYS A 81 -0.26 -11.63 -6.97
CA LYS A 81 0.05 -12.48 -8.12
C LYS A 81 0.10 -13.98 -7.81
N THR A 82 0.09 -14.35 -6.53
CA THR A 82 0.37 -15.73 -6.10
C THR A 82 -0.91 -16.53 -5.85
N GLU A 83 -2.06 -15.87 -5.68
CA GLU A 83 -3.34 -16.55 -5.40
C GLU A 83 -4.08 -17.00 -6.69
N GLU A 84 -3.74 -16.48 -7.88
CA GLU A 84 -4.34 -16.92 -9.16
C GLU A 84 -3.80 -18.29 -9.69
N ALA A 85 -2.98 -19.02 -8.93
CA ALA A 85 -2.28 -20.22 -9.42
C ALA A 85 -2.47 -21.50 -8.57
N ARG A 86 -3.53 -21.61 -7.77
CA ARG A 86 -3.80 -22.82 -6.98
C ARG A 86 -5.09 -23.53 -7.34
#